data_AF-A0A954ERR5-F1
#
_entry.id   AF-A0A954ERR5-F1
#
_cell.length_a   1.000
_cell.length_b   1.000
_cell.length_c   1.000
_cell.angle_alpha   90.00
_cell.angle_beta   90.00
_cell.angle_gamma   90.00
#
_symmetry.space_group_name_H-M   'P 1'
#
loop_
_entity.id
_entity.type
_entity.pdbx_description
1 polymer ?
#
loop_
_entity_poly.entity_id
_entity_poly.type
_entity_poly.pdbx_seq_one_letter_code
_entity_poly.pdbx_strand_id
1 'polypeptide(L)'
;MSNFHHLTPGAERVLEEAERRTRDESVVGSPFEHLLRALLESEGHASEKLRSAGIVVFDATAERNETDSRSFQDWRREVVRRADQFAIGVLEQNETGTEHLLLAAIALDDGIAAFAAQHGLTLEVLIEEWRSPPPELSVPDDAMPQLREAAVGEIDEAALFRILDASANRCREGLRVVEDFVRFDLDDAILSRTLKEIRHQLTQTLSQLGQHRWVSCRDTEHDVGTRGQLASERHRGSMLDVVRASCKRVEEALRSLEEYGKLFDAELSHRLTQCRYRFYTVEKGLESMHQGRDRLRDCYLYLLVTDSHCRYGAEKTIRNTIDAGVDVVQIREKHLTDRQLIAYGQQVRRWTQEAGTLLVLNDRPDLAVAIGADGVHLGQDDLDIGTARRILGARGLIGISTHHIRQARDAIFSGADYLGVGPVFPSQTKDFEQFAGLDYVREVSSETSIPWFAIGGITQENLAQILIAGGRRVAVSSAICTAANPRGVAQRFRAQLHQNTDA
;
A
#
# COMPACT_ATOMS: atom_id res chain seq x y z
N MET A 1 18.52 16.79 31.94
CA MET A 1 18.55 15.57 31.13
C MET A 1 17.62 15.81 29.95
N SER A 2 18.16 16.31 28.84
CA SER A 2 17.34 16.73 27.69
C SER A 2 16.84 15.51 26.92
N ASN A 3 15.53 15.41 26.79
CA ASN A 3 14.84 14.50 25.88
C ASN A 3 15.20 14.89 24.44
N PHE A 4 16.03 14.10 23.78
CA PHE A 4 16.23 14.19 22.34
C PHE A 4 15.93 12.79 21.79
N HIS A 5 14.74 12.52 21.26
CA HIS A 5 14.39 11.29 20.54
C HIS A 5 13.16 11.56 19.67
N HIS A 6 13.37 12.06 18.45
CA HIS A 6 12.44 11.86 17.35
C HIS A 6 13.24 11.33 16.15
N LEU A 7 13.65 10.06 16.25
CA LEU A 7 14.18 9.35 15.09
C LEU A 7 13.05 9.21 14.06
N THR A 8 13.37 9.42 12.80
CA THR A 8 12.40 9.10 11.75
C THR A 8 12.20 7.58 11.68
N PRO A 9 11.05 7.08 11.21
CA PRO A 9 10.85 5.64 11.03
C PRO A 9 11.92 4.97 10.17
N GLY A 10 12.54 5.72 9.23
CA GLY A 10 13.64 5.23 8.41
C GLY A 10 14.93 5.04 9.22
N ALA A 11 15.28 6.03 10.05
CA ALA A 11 16.43 5.96 10.94
C ALA A 11 16.28 4.84 11.98
N GLU A 12 15.08 4.62 12.52
CA GLU A 12 14.79 3.52 13.44
C GLU A 12 15.04 2.15 12.78
N ARG A 13 14.49 1.93 11.58
CA ARG A 13 14.69 0.67 10.83
C ARG A 13 16.16 0.39 10.54
N VAL A 14 16.93 1.43 10.18
CA VAL A 14 18.37 1.30 9.92
C VAL A 14 19.12 0.85 11.18
N LEU A 15 18.81 1.43 12.34
CA LEU A 15 19.43 1.05 13.61
C LEU A 15 19.05 -0.36 14.04
N GLU A 16 17.78 -0.76 13.87
CA GLU A 16 17.31 -2.11 14.14
C GLU A 16 17.99 -3.15 13.24
N GLU A 17 18.19 -2.82 11.96
CA GLU A 17 18.87 -3.71 11.02
C GLU A 17 20.37 -3.82 11.33
N ALA A 18 21.02 -2.73 11.72
CA ALA A 18 22.39 -2.77 12.22
C ALA A 18 22.52 -3.62 13.50
N GLU A 19 21.54 -3.53 14.41
CA GLU A 19 21.46 -4.35 15.61
C GLU A 19 21.31 -5.83 15.29
N ARG A 20 20.41 -6.14 14.37
CA ARG A 20 20.16 -7.51 13.91
C ARG A 20 21.43 -8.14 13.34
N ARG A 21 22.17 -7.41 12.50
CA ARG A 21 23.44 -7.87 11.90
C ARG A 21 24.54 -8.04 12.93
N THR A 22 24.66 -7.11 13.88
CA THR A 22 25.69 -7.21 14.93
C THR A 22 25.47 -8.43 15.84
N ARG A 23 24.22 -8.87 16.02
CA ARG A 23 23.88 -10.06 16.81
C ARG A 23 24.02 -11.38 16.04
N ASP A 24 24.17 -11.32 14.72
CA ASP A 24 24.30 -12.49 13.87
C ASP A 24 25.78 -12.88 13.73
N GLU A 25 26.21 -13.91 14.46
CA GLU A 25 27.61 -14.39 14.46
C GLU A 25 28.10 -14.85 13.08
N SER A 26 27.19 -15.08 12.12
CA SER A 26 27.54 -15.45 10.74
C SER A 26 27.91 -14.25 9.86
N VAL A 27 27.57 -13.03 10.27
CA VAL A 27 27.83 -11.79 9.53
C VAL A 27 29.04 -11.10 10.14
N VAL A 28 30.17 -11.11 9.42
CA VAL A 28 31.39 -10.44 9.87
C VAL A 28 31.28 -8.93 9.64
N GLY A 29 31.47 -8.14 10.70
CA GLY A 29 31.65 -6.69 10.61
C GLY A 29 31.56 -5.98 11.96
N SER A 30 31.99 -4.72 11.99
CA SER A 30 31.78 -3.84 13.14
C SER A 30 30.33 -3.30 13.16
N PRO A 31 29.83 -2.82 14.32
CA PRO A 31 28.52 -2.16 14.37
C PRO A 31 28.40 -0.97 13.38
N PHE A 32 29.49 -0.23 13.14
CA PHE A 32 29.52 0.85 12.15
C PHE A 32 29.47 0.36 10.70
N GLU A 33 30.13 -0.76 10.40
CA GLU A 33 30.04 -1.39 9.07
C GLU A 33 28.63 -1.93 8.80
N HIS A 34 28.00 -2.52 9.82
CA HIS A 34 26.61 -2.96 9.72
C HIS A 34 25.64 -1.78 9.57
N LEU A 35 25.91 -0.66 10.25
CA LEU A 35 25.16 0.58 10.07
C LEU A 35 25.27 1.10 8.64
N LEU A 36 26.49 1.15 8.07
CA LEU A 36 26.68 1.61 6.70
C LEU A 36 25.98 0.69 5.68
N ARG A 37 26.03 -0.63 5.88
CA ARG A 37 25.26 -1.58 5.05
C ARG A 37 23.76 -1.37 5.17
N ALA A 38 23.26 -1.20 6.38
CA ALA A 38 21.83 -0.92 6.61
C ALA A 38 21.40 0.41 5.96
N LEU A 39 22.25 1.44 6.00
CA LEU A 39 22.02 2.71 5.31
C LEU A 39 21.97 2.53 3.78
N LEU A 40 22.88 1.75 3.19
CA LEU A 40 22.90 1.45 1.75
C LEU A 40 21.65 0.71 1.27
N GLU A 41 21.14 -0.21 2.08
CA GLU A 41 19.98 -1.04 1.78
C GLU A 41 18.65 -0.34 2.11
N SER A 42 18.69 0.74 2.88
CA SER A 42 17.50 1.52 3.24
C SER A 42 16.99 2.40 2.09
N GLU A 43 15.72 2.78 2.19
CA GLU A 43 15.12 3.87 1.42
C GLU A 43 15.24 5.17 2.26
N GLY A 44 16.07 6.12 1.82
CA GLY A 44 16.32 7.37 2.54
C GLY A 44 17.46 8.21 1.94
N HIS A 45 17.61 9.45 2.40
CA HIS A 45 18.60 10.41 1.86
C HIS A 45 20.04 9.89 1.92
N ALA A 46 20.40 9.14 2.98
CA ALA A 46 21.73 8.53 3.08
C ALA A 46 21.98 7.50 1.96
N SER A 47 20.99 6.66 1.65
CA SER A 47 21.08 5.65 0.58
C SER A 47 21.22 6.30 -0.79
N GLU A 48 20.40 7.32 -1.08
CA GLU A 48 20.49 8.08 -2.33
C GLU A 48 21.88 8.71 -2.48
N LYS A 49 22.40 9.30 -1.41
CA LYS A 49 23.70 9.96 -1.44
C LYS A 49 24.84 8.98 -1.66
N LEU A 50 24.87 7.88 -0.91
CA LEU A 50 25.86 6.82 -1.06
C LEU A 50 25.85 6.25 -2.50
N ARG A 51 24.66 5.99 -3.07
CA ARG A 51 24.52 5.49 -4.44
C ARG A 51 24.96 6.50 -5.49
N SER A 52 24.66 7.79 -5.29
CA SER A 52 25.10 8.86 -6.21
C SER A 52 26.63 9.01 -6.23
N ALA A 53 27.30 8.66 -5.12
CA ALA A 53 28.75 8.60 -5.02
C ALA A 53 29.36 7.29 -5.56
N GLY A 54 28.54 6.43 -6.18
CA GLY A 54 28.96 5.15 -6.74
C GLY A 54 29.13 4.03 -5.71
N ILE A 55 28.71 4.23 -4.46
CA ILE A 55 28.77 3.19 -3.43
C ILE A 55 27.51 2.33 -3.54
N VAL A 56 27.66 1.15 -4.13
CA VAL A 56 26.58 0.17 -4.31
C VAL A 56 26.75 -1.09 -3.47
N VAL A 57 27.99 -1.35 -3.01
CA VAL A 57 28.36 -2.48 -2.15
C VAL A 57 29.45 -2.00 -1.19
N PHE A 58 29.42 -2.46 0.06
CA PHE A 58 30.46 -2.23 1.05
C PHE A 58 31.10 -3.57 1.46
N ASP A 59 32.29 -3.84 0.93
CA ASP A 59 33.13 -4.97 1.35
C ASP A 59 34.14 -4.47 2.40
N ALA A 60 34.05 -5.04 3.61
CA ALA A 60 34.92 -4.67 4.72
C ALA A 60 36.38 -4.98 4.37
N THR A 61 37.29 -4.02 4.61
CA THR A 61 38.73 -4.27 4.51
C THR A 61 39.24 -4.83 5.83
N ALA A 62 40.10 -5.85 5.73
CA ALA A 62 40.34 -6.86 6.75
C ALA A 62 41.23 -6.44 7.95
N GLU A 63 41.26 -5.18 8.37
CA GLU A 63 42.00 -4.76 9.56
C GLU A 63 41.07 -4.46 10.72
N ARG A 64 40.86 -5.47 11.58
CA ARG A 64 40.13 -5.33 12.85
C ARG A 64 40.85 -4.32 13.74
N ASN A 65 40.22 -3.18 14.01
CA ASN A 65 40.54 -2.42 15.22
C ASN A 65 39.92 -3.16 16.42
N GLU A 66 40.74 -3.97 17.08
CA GLU A 66 40.35 -4.96 18.09
C GLU A 66 39.96 -4.39 19.47
N THR A 67 39.46 -3.15 19.55
CA THR A 67 39.35 -2.45 20.85
C THR A 67 38.03 -1.74 21.14
N ASP A 68 36.90 -2.18 20.56
CA ASP A 68 35.59 -1.67 21.01
C ASP A 68 34.88 -2.69 21.92
N SER A 69 35.11 -2.57 23.23
CA SER A 69 34.48 -3.40 24.27
C SER A 69 33.10 -2.89 24.71
N ARG A 70 32.51 -1.93 23.98
CA ARG A 70 31.20 -1.33 24.34
C ARG A 70 30.06 -2.30 24.02
N SER A 71 29.01 -2.26 24.84
CA SER A 71 27.77 -2.97 24.49
C SER A 71 27.11 -2.31 23.28
N PHE A 72 26.38 -3.08 22.48
CA PHE A 72 25.64 -2.52 21.34
C PHE A 72 24.66 -1.40 21.78
N GLN A 73 24.09 -1.50 22.98
CA GLN A 73 23.21 -0.46 23.53
C GLN A 73 23.96 0.84 23.83
N ASP A 74 25.23 0.77 24.24
CA ASP A 74 26.08 1.95 24.45
C ASP A 74 26.50 2.56 23.12
N TRP A 75 26.88 1.71 22.15
CA TRP A 75 27.17 2.13 20.78
C TRP A 75 25.97 2.84 20.14
N ARG A 76 24.79 2.25 20.21
CA ARG A 76 23.55 2.82 19.66
C ARG A 76 23.23 4.17 20.28
N ARG A 77 23.36 4.30 21.60
CA ARG A 77 23.15 5.57 22.31
C ARG A 77 24.10 6.65 21.81
N GLU A 78 25.36 6.32 21.58
CA GLU A 78 26.35 7.28 21.11
C GLU A 78 26.11 7.72 19.66
N VAL A 79 25.79 6.78 18.77
CA VAL A 79 25.44 7.08 17.38
C VAL A 79 24.20 7.98 17.30
N VAL A 80 23.13 7.63 18.02
CA VAL A 80 21.89 8.43 18.06
C VAL A 80 22.17 9.83 18.62
N ARG A 81 22.89 9.91 19.75
CA ARG A 81 23.26 11.19 20.35
C ARG A 81 24.05 12.07 19.38
N ARG A 82 24.96 11.48 18.60
CA ARG A 82 25.75 12.23 17.61
C ARG A 82 24.91 12.63 16.40
N ALA A 83 24.02 11.77 15.93
CA ALA A 83 23.08 12.07 14.86
C ALA A 83 22.13 13.22 15.25
N ASP A 84 21.59 13.21 16.48
CA ASP A 84 20.75 14.30 17.02
C ASP A 84 21.50 15.63 17.03
N GLN A 85 22.80 15.62 17.36
CA GLN A 85 23.64 16.83 17.31
C GLN A 85 23.78 17.37 15.89
N PHE A 86 23.88 16.51 14.88
CA PHE A 86 23.89 16.94 13.49
C PHE A 86 22.53 17.46 13.04
N ALA A 87 21.43 16.82 13.45
CA ALA A 87 20.08 17.29 13.14
C ALA A 87 19.85 18.70 13.67
N ILE A 88 20.12 18.93 14.94
CA ILE A 88 19.84 20.23 15.60
C ILE A 88 20.89 21.27 15.26
N GLY A 89 22.16 20.95 15.47
CA GLY A 89 23.24 21.93 15.47
C GLY A 89 23.83 22.20 14.09
N VAL A 90 23.57 21.30 13.12
CA VAL A 90 24.14 21.40 11.79
C VAL A 90 23.08 21.61 10.72
N LEU A 91 22.00 20.83 10.72
CA LEU A 91 20.97 20.89 9.66
C LEU A 91 19.68 21.62 10.07
N GLU A 92 19.61 22.15 11.30
CA GLU A 92 18.45 22.87 11.86
C GLU A 92 17.12 22.08 11.77
N GLN A 93 17.20 20.75 11.84
CA GLN A 93 16.05 19.84 11.78
C GLN A 93 15.62 19.38 13.18
N ASN A 94 14.30 19.18 13.34
CA ASN A 94 13.69 18.72 14.59
C ASN A 94 13.56 17.18 14.69
N GLU A 95 13.96 16.45 13.64
CA GLU A 95 13.90 14.99 13.56
C GLU A 95 15.24 14.43 13.08
N THR A 96 15.57 13.22 13.54
CA THR A 96 16.83 12.55 13.23
C THR A 96 16.60 11.48 12.18
N GLY A 97 16.84 11.84 10.92
CA GLY A 97 16.79 10.97 9.74
C GLY A 97 18.07 10.17 9.45
N THR A 98 18.05 9.43 8.34
CA THR A 98 19.12 8.52 7.89
C THR A 98 20.43 9.23 7.56
N GLU A 99 20.33 10.44 7.02
CA GLU A 99 21.42 11.36 6.68
C GLU A 99 22.23 11.75 7.93
N HIS A 100 21.56 11.96 9.06
CA HIS A 100 22.20 12.23 10.34
C HIS A 100 22.93 11.00 10.89
N LEU A 101 22.39 9.80 10.68
CA LEU A 101 23.08 8.55 11.03
C LEU A 101 24.34 8.34 10.17
N LEU A 102 24.30 8.72 8.88
CA LEU A 102 25.48 8.68 8.03
C LEU A 102 26.56 9.66 8.50
N LEU A 103 26.19 10.91 8.84
CA LEU A 103 27.12 11.87 9.44
C LEU A 103 27.70 11.35 10.76
N ALA A 104 26.86 10.74 11.60
CA ALA A 104 27.30 10.15 12.86
C ALA A 104 28.29 8.99 12.63
N ALA A 105 28.04 8.12 11.65
CA ALA A 105 28.95 7.03 11.30
C ALA A 105 30.32 7.55 10.84
N ILE A 106 30.34 8.53 9.93
CA ILE A 106 31.58 9.16 9.45
C ILE A 106 32.30 9.91 10.58
N ALA A 107 31.57 10.54 11.51
CA ALA A 107 32.17 11.31 12.60
C ALA A 107 32.73 10.46 13.74
N LEU A 108 32.28 9.21 13.89
CA LEU A 108 32.60 8.36 15.03
C LEU A 108 33.53 7.19 14.69
N ASP A 109 33.69 6.86 13.41
CA ASP A 109 34.54 5.75 12.96
C ASP A 109 35.49 6.19 11.83
N ASP A 110 36.79 6.12 12.10
CA ASP A 110 37.85 6.54 11.16
C ASP A 110 37.89 5.68 9.88
N GLY A 111 37.47 4.41 9.97
CA GLY A 111 37.41 3.50 8.83
C GLY A 111 36.29 3.88 7.88
N ILE A 112 35.09 4.13 8.42
CA ILE A 112 33.96 4.67 7.65
C ILE A 112 34.29 6.05 7.09
N ALA A 113 34.99 6.90 7.84
CA ALA A 113 35.42 8.22 7.36
C ALA A 113 36.38 8.12 6.18
N ALA A 114 37.40 7.27 6.28
CA ALA A 114 38.36 7.04 5.20
C ALA A 114 37.69 6.44 3.96
N PHE A 115 36.78 5.49 4.14
CA PHE A 115 35.99 4.90 3.06
C PHE A 115 35.11 5.95 2.35
N ALA A 116 34.33 6.71 3.12
CA ALA A 116 33.46 7.74 2.57
C ALA A 116 34.26 8.81 1.81
N ALA A 117 35.42 9.21 2.33
CA ALA A 117 36.31 10.17 1.70
C ALA A 117 36.85 9.70 0.33
N GLN A 118 37.12 8.40 0.13
CA GLN A 118 37.52 7.84 -1.17
C GLN A 118 36.46 8.04 -2.26
N HIS A 119 35.20 8.14 -1.85
CA HIS A 119 34.05 8.39 -2.72
C HIS A 119 33.61 9.86 -2.74
N GLY A 120 34.42 10.78 -2.19
CA GLY A 120 34.12 12.20 -2.15
C GLY A 120 33.05 12.61 -1.13
N LEU A 121 32.73 11.74 -0.17
CA LEU A 121 31.73 11.98 0.87
C LEU A 121 32.41 12.32 2.20
N THR A 122 32.94 13.54 2.34
CA THR A 122 33.44 14.03 3.64
C THR A 122 32.33 14.66 4.47
N LEU A 123 32.55 14.81 5.78
CA LEU A 123 31.62 15.55 6.65
C LEU A 123 31.38 16.97 6.13
N GLU A 124 32.42 17.70 5.71
CA GLU A 124 32.24 19.07 5.21
C GLU A 124 31.33 19.10 3.98
N VAL A 125 31.60 18.22 2.99
CA VAL A 125 30.83 18.16 1.74
C VAL A 125 29.37 17.81 2.00
N LEU A 126 29.12 16.78 2.81
CA LEU A 126 27.75 16.34 3.11
C LEU A 126 26.97 17.40 3.89
N ILE A 127 27.62 18.07 4.84
CA ILE A 127 27.01 19.15 5.62
C ILE A 127 26.71 20.36 4.74
N GLU A 128 27.62 20.77 3.87
CA GLU A 128 27.42 21.89 2.95
C GLU A 128 26.28 21.61 1.97
N GLU A 129 26.23 20.40 1.41
CA GLU A 129 25.20 20.00 0.47
C GLU A 129 23.82 19.91 1.11
N TRP A 130 23.70 19.31 2.29
CA TRP A 130 22.40 19.17 2.97
C TRP A 130 21.95 20.43 3.72
N ARG A 131 22.85 21.39 3.96
CA ARG A 131 22.47 22.76 4.38
C ARG A 131 21.97 23.61 3.23
N SER A 132 22.43 23.32 2.01
CA SER A 132 22.07 24.10 0.85
C SER A 132 20.63 23.75 0.45
N PRO A 133 19.69 24.72 0.43
CA PRO A 133 18.40 24.48 -0.19
C PRO A 133 18.63 23.97 -1.63
N PRO A 134 17.77 23.08 -2.16
CA PRO A 134 17.88 22.66 -3.55
C PRO A 134 17.99 23.92 -4.42
N PRO A 135 18.87 23.94 -5.44
CA PRO A 135 19.08 25.15 -6.21
C PRO A 135 17.73 25.66 -6.68
N GLU A 136 17.36 26.87 -6.22
CA GLU A 136 16.20 27.55 -6.74
C GLU A 136 16.36 27.61 -8.26
N LEU A 137 15.29 27.30 -8.99
CA LEU A 137 15.19 27.64 -10.39
C LEU A 137 15.24 29.17 -10.51
N SER A 138 16.43 29.76 -10.48
CA SER A 138 16.62 31.17 -10.78
C SER A 138 16.54 31.32 -12.29
N VAL A 139 15.36 31.62 -12.80
CA VAL A 139 15.23 32.27 -14.10
C VAL A 139 15.74 33.70 -13.88
N PRO A 140 16.79 34.17 -14.57
CA PRO A 140 17.24 35.55 -14.46
C PRO A 140 16.06 36.52 -14.67
N ASP A 141 15.97 37.63 -13.93
CA ASP A 141 14.87 38.61 -14.07
C ASP A 141 14.72 39.13 -15.51
N ASP A 142 15.84 39.20 -16.24
CA ASP A 142 15.92 39.53 -17.66
C ASP A 142 15.42 38.40 -18.60
N ALA A 143 15.24 37.20 -18.08
CA ALA A 143 14.59 36.06 -18.72
C ALA A 143 13.15 35.84 -18.23
N MET A 144 12.66 36.61 -17.24
CA MET A 144 11.24 36.61 -16.91
C MET A 144 10.47 37.29 -18.06
N PRO A 145 9.43 36.64 -18.63
CA PRO A 145 8.61 37.29 -19.63
C PRO A 145 8.00 38.55 -19.01
N GLN A 146 8.14 39.70 -19.69
CA GLN A 146 7.45 40.92 -19.31
C GLN A 146 5.96 40.58 -19.18
N LEU A 147 5.46 40.60 -17.94
CA LEU A 147 4.05 40.36 -17.65
C LEU A 147 3.28 41.50 -18.32
N ARG A 148 2.57 41.19 -19.41
CA ARG A 148 1.59 42.12 -19.97
C ARG A 148 0.55 42.37 -18.88
N GLU A 149 0.24 43.63 -18.62
CA GLU A 149 -0.95 43.97 -17.84
C GLU A 149 -2.16 43.31 -18.52
N ALA A 150 -2.77 42.34 -17.84
CA ALA A 150 -3.94 41.68 -18.36
C ALA A 150 -5.06 42.72 -18.45
N ALA A 151 -5.66 42.87 -19.64
CA ALA A 151 -6.88 43.64 -19.80
C ALA A 151 -7.95 43.00 -18.89
N VAL A 152 -8.25 43.67 -17.78
CA VAL A 152 -9.13 43.14 -16.75
C VAL A 152 -10.52 42.91 -17.35
N GLY A 153 -10.92 41.64 -17.48
CA GLY A 153 -12.29 41.24 -17.83
C GLY A 153 -12.50 40.69 -19.25
N GLU A 154 -11.49 40.67 -20.13
CA GLU A 154 -11.62 39.99 -21.44
C GLU A 154 -11.11 38.55 -21.38
N ILE A 155 -11.91 37.60 -21.87
CA ILE A 155 -11.52 36.20 -22.00
C ILE A 155 -10.85 36.01 -23.36
N ASP A 156 -9.56 35.66 -23.37
CA ASP A 156 -8.89 35.17 -24.56
C ASP A 156 -9.42 33.76 -24.90
N GLU A 157 -10.39 33.69 -25.82
CA GLU A 157 -11.02 32.43 -26.24
C GLU A 157 -10.01 31.43 -26.83
N ALA A 158 -8.98 31.90 -27.53
CA ALA A 158 -7.98 31.02 -28.14
C ALA A 158 -7.11 30.37 -27.08
N ALA A 159 -6.65 31.14 -26.08
CA ALA A 159 -5.93 30.61 -24.93
C ALA A 159 -6.80 29.63 -24.12
N LEU A 160 -8.08 29.97 -23.89
CA LEU A 160 -9.02 29.11 -23.18
C LEU A 160 -9.22 27.76 -23.90
N PHE A 161 -9.40 27.77 -25.21
CA PHE A 161 -9.55 26.54 -26.00
C PHE A 161 -8.27 25.69 -26.02
N ARG A 162 -7.08 26.31 -26.04
CA ARG A 162 -5.81 25.58 -25.89
C ARG A 162 -5.74 24.83 -24.57
N ILE A 163 -6.09 25.51 -23.46
CA ILE A 163 -6.09 24.92 -22.12
C ILE A 163 -7.06 23.74 -22.02
N LEU A 164 -8.28 23.92 -22.53
CA LEU A 164 -9.31 22.87 -22.51
C LEU A 164 -8.92 21.66 -23.36
N ASP A 165 -8.36 21.87 -24.56
CA ASP A 165 -7.92 20.77 -25.41
C ASP A 165 -6.75 19.99 -24.80
N ALA A 166 -5.72 20.69 -24.29
CA ALA A 166 -4.58 20.06 -23.62
C ALA A 166 -5.04 19.22 -22.41
N SER A 167 -5.92 19.78 -21.58
CA SER A 167 -6.47 19.09 -20.40
C SER A 167 -7.32 17.88 -20.81
N ALA A 168 -8.15 18.02 -21.83
CA ALA A 168 -8.96 16.92 -22.36
C ALA A 168 -8.11 15.76 -22.91
N ASN A 169 -7.01 16.05 -23.62
CA ASN A 169 -6.08 15.02 -24.10
C ASN A 169 -5.39 14.30 -22.94
N ARG A 170 -4.78 15.04 -22.00
CA ARG A 170 -4.11 14.47 -20.82
C ARG A 170 -5.04 13.58 -20.00
N CYS A 171 -6.29 14.01 -19.80
CA CYS A 171 -7.29 13.22 -19.09
C CYS A 171 -7.60 11.91 -19.81
N ARG A 172 -7.82 11.93 -21.13
CA ARG A 172 -8.12 10.72 -21.91
C ARG A 172 -6.96 9.75 -21.96
N GLU A 173 -5.74 10.26 -22.12
CA GLU A 173 -4.52 9.46 -22.13
C GLU A 173 -4.29 8.79 -20.78
N GLY A 174 -4.37 9.55 -19.68
CA GLY A 174 -4.24 9.00 -18.34
C GLY A 174 -5.31 7.95 -18.02
N LEU A 175 -6.58 8.21 -18.38
CA LEU A 175 -7.67 7.24 -18.21
C LEU A 175 -7.40 5.96 -19.01
N ARG A 176 -6.77 6.06 -20.19
CA ARG A 176 -6.44 4.89 -21.00
C ARG A 176 -5.37 4.04 -20.33
N VAL A 177 -4.31 4.65 -19.81
CA VAL A 177 -3.23 3.94 -19.11
C VAL A 177 -3.77 3.17 -17.91
N VAL A 178 -4.63 3.81 -17.10
CA VAL A 178 -5.26 3.16 -15.94
C VAL A 178 -6.18 2.01 -16.38
N GLU A 179 -6.99 2.22 -17.43
CA GLU A 179 -7.87 1.18 -17.99
C GLU A 179 -7.09 -0.02 -18.51
N ASP A 180 -5.98 0.20 -19.22
CA ASP A 180 -5.17 -0.87 -19.78
C ASP A 180 -4.51 -1.71 -18.66
N PHE A 181 -4.02 -1.08 -17.58
CA PHE A 181 -3.55 -1.81 -16.39
C PHE A 181 -4.65 -2.69 -15.78
N VAL A 182 -5.84 -2.11 -15.56
CA VAL A 182 -6.98 -2.85 -15.01
C VAL A 182 -7.38 -4.03 -15.89
N ARG A 183 -7.29 -3.88 -17.21
CA ARG A 183 -7.73 -4.89 -18.18
C ARG A 183 -6.72 -5.98 -18.45
N PHE A 184 -5.43 -5.68 -18.35
CA PHE A 184 -4.37 -6.59 -18.81
C PHE A 184 -3.46 -7.09 -17.68
N ASP A 185 -3.39 -6.38 -16.55
CA ASP A 185 -2.66 -6.84 -15.37
C ASP A 185 -3.62 -7.36 -14.29
N LEU A 186 -4.70 -6.61 -14.02
CA LEU A 186 -5.65 -7.02 -12.98
C LEU A 186 -6.71 -8.01 -13.47
N ASP A 187 -7.04 -7.98 -14.76
CA ASP A 187 -8.19 -8.69 -15.36
C ASP A 187 -9.51 -8.40 -14.62
N ASP A 188 -9.73 -7.16 -14.17
CA ASP A 188 -10.90 -6.78 -13.36
C ASP A 188 -12.01 -6.13 -14.22
N ALA A 189 -13.12 -6.85 -14.39
CA ALA A 189 -14.22 -6.41 -15.24
C ALA A 189 -15.06 -5.27 -14.61
N ILE A 190 -15.16 -5.23 -13.28
CA ILE A 190 -15.88 -4.17 -12.56
C ILE A 190 -15.18 -2.82 -12.78
N LEU A 191 -13.90 -2.75 -12.43
CA LEU A 191 -13.12 -1.52 -12.57
C LEU A 191 -12.99 -1.11 -14.05
N SER A 192 -12.81 -2.08 -14.95
CA SER A 192 -12.73 -1.80 -16.40
C SER A 192 -14.02 -1.17 -16.92
N ARG A 193 -15.18 -1.68 -16.52
CA ARG A 193 -16.49 -1.13 -16.92
C ARG A 193 -16.67 0.29 -16.39
N THR A 194 -16.33 0.53 -15.13
CA THR A 194 -16.42 1.87 -14.53
C THR A 194 -15.50 2.87 -15.22
N LEU A 195 -14.26 2.51 -15.53
CA LEU A 195 -13.34 3.36 -16.30
C LEU A 195 -13.89 3.66 -17.70
N LYS A 196 -14.48 2.66 -18.37
CA LYS A 196 -15.14 2.85 -19.67
C LYS A 196 -16.32 3.83 -19.59
N GLU A 197 -17.14 3.74 -18.54
CA GLU A 197 -18.24 4.67 -18.29
C GLU A 197 -17.75 6.10 -18.03
N ILE A 198 -16.73 6.28 -17.19
CA ILE A 198 -16.10 7.58 -16.92
C ILE A 198 -15.59 8.19 -18.22
N ARG A 199 -14.89 7.40 -19.04
CA ARG A 199 -14.42 7.84 -20.37
C ARG A 199 -15.57 8.24 -21.28
N HIS A 200 -16.65 7.46 -21.33
CA HIS A 200 -17.81 7.77 -22.17
C HIS A 200 -18.49 9.07 -21.73
N GLN A 201 -18.70 9.24 -20.43
CA GLN A 201 -19.25 10.45 -19.84
C GLN A 201 -18.36 11.67 -20.13
N LEU A 202 -17.04 11.53 -20.00
CA LEU A 202 -16.08 12.57 -20.36
C LEU A 202 -16.19 12.94 -21.85
N THR A 203 -16.20 11.97 -22.77
CA THR A 203 -16.36 12.23 -24.20
C THR A 203 -17.65 12.98 -24.51
N GLN A 204 -18.78 12.57 -23.90
CA GLN A 204 -20.05 13.25 -24.09
C GLN A 204 -20.02 14.69 -23.56
N THR A 205 -19.48 14.92 -22.36
CA THR A 205 -19.34 16.25 -21.77
C THR A 205 -18.46 17.17 -22.63
N LEU A 206 -17.31 16.68 -23.09
CA LEU A 206 -16.41 17.46 -23.96
C LEU A 206 -17.03 17.77 -25.33
N SER A 207 -17.83 16.86 -25.89
CA SER A 207 -18.52 17.11 -27.17
C SER A 207 -19.49 18.30 -27.08
N GLN A 208 -20.15 18.48 -25.94
CA GLN A 208 -21.10 19.57 -25.70
C GLN A 208 -20.41 20.93 -25.50
N LEU A 209 -19.15 20.93 -25.01
CA LEU A 209 -18.32 22.14 -24.98
C LEU A 209 -17.83 22.56 -26.39
N GLY A 210 -18.13 21.77 -27.42
CA GLY A 210 -17.75 22.07 -28.80
C GLY A 210 -16.28 21.81 -29.09
N GLN A 211 -15.73 20.71 -28.56
CA GLN A 211 -14.33 20.29 -28.70
C GLN A 211 -13.78 20.40 -30.14
N HIS A 212 -14.61 20.20 -31.17
CA HIS A 212 -14.22 20.34 -32.57
C HIS A 212 -13.61 21.71 -32.92
N ARG A 213 -13.96 22.76 -32.16
CA ARG A 213 -13.44 24.13 -32.32
C ARG A 213 -12.08 24.36 -31.68
N TRP A 214 -11.65 23.49 -30.78
CA TRP A 214 -10.43 23.71 -30.01
C TRP A 214 -9.16 23.30 -30.76
N VAL A 215 -9.29 22.29 -31.65
CA VAL A 215 -8.15 21.76 -32.42
C VAL A 215 -7.50 22.85 -33.28
N SER A 216 -8.29 23.77 -33.83
CA SER A 216 -7.79 24.91 -34.61
C SER A 216 -7.02 25.94 -33.80
N CYS A 217 -7.11 25.91 -32.46
CA CYS A 217 -6.40 26.82 -31.58
C CYS A 217 -5.06 26.26 -31.09
N ARG A 218 -4.72 25.00 -31.42
CA ARG A 218 -3.44 24.40 -31.03
C ARG A 218 -2.28 25.17 -31.63
N ASP A 219 -1.23 25.34 -30.83
CA ASP A 219 -0.04 26.08 -31.21
C ASP A 219 1.18 25.43 -30.56
N THR A 220 1.38 24.15 -30.90
CA THR A 220 2.36 23.26 -30.28
C THR A 220 3.80 23.74 -30.51
N GLU A 221 4.05 24.49 -31.57
CA GLU A 221 5.39 25.03 -31.90
C GLU A 221 5.80 26.20 -30.99
N HIS A 222 4.83 26.98 -30.52
CA HIS A 222 5.06 28.16 -29.68
C HIS A 222 4.55 27.99 -28.24
N ASP A 223 3.95 26.84 -27.92
CA ASP A 223 3.59 26.45 -26.55
C ASP A 223 4.84 26.43 -25.64
N VAL A 224 4.78 27.20 -24.55
CA VAL A 224 5.83 27.24 -23.54
C VAL A 224 5.89 25.91 -22.78
N GLY A 225 7.11 25.42 -22.49
CA GLY A 225 7.31 24.17 -21.73
C GLY A 225 7.31 22.88 -22.57
N THR A 226 7.29 22.97 -23.89
CA THR A 226 7.42 21.81 -24.80
C THR A 226 8.84 21.23 -24.87
N ARG A 227 9.85 21.96 -24.36
CA ARG A 227 11.26 21.57 -24.37
C ARG A 227 11.78 21.41 -22.94
N GLY A 228 11.98 20.17 -22.52
CA GLY A 228 12.60 19.82 -21.23
C GLY A 228 11.86 18.70 -20.52
N GLN A 229 12.40 17.49 -20.56
CA GLN A 229 12.04 16.43 -19.62
C GLN A 229 12.95 16.56 -18.40
N LEU A 230 12.37 16.75 -17.22
CA LEU A 230 13.11 16.70 -15.97
C LEU A 230 13.70 15.29 -15.80
N ALA A 231 14.90 15.19 -15.23
CA ALA A 231 15.58 13.89 -15.03
C ALA A 231 14.74 12.88 -14.22
N SER A 232 13.84 13.36 -13.35
CA SER A 232 12.88 12.58 -12.57
C SER A 232 11.78 11.90 -13.39
N GLU A 233 11.54 12.30 -14.66
CA GLU A 233 10.56 11.64 -15.54
C GLU A 233 11.09 10.32 -16.15
N ARG A 234 12.39 10.03 -16.01
CA ARG A 234 13.07 8.95 -16.77
C ARG A 234 13.00 7.57 -16.13
N HIS A 235 12.54 7.44 -14.88
CA HIS A 235 12.51 6.14 -14.21
C HIS A 235 11.20 5.91 -13.45
N ARG A 236 10.63 4.71 -13.63
CA ARG A 236 9.47 4.19 -12.89
C ARG A 236 9.86 2.81 -12.37
N GLY A 237 9.64 2.53 -11.10
CA GLY A 237 10.07 1.29 -10.46
C GLY A 237 9.12 0.11 -10.70
N SER A 238 7.84 0.38 -10.99
CA SER A 238 6.81 -0.65 -11.18
C SER A 238 5.67 -0.20 -12.11
N MET A 239 4.84 -1.16 -12.55
CA MET A 239 3.59 -0.85 -13.27
C MET A 239 2.64 0.00 -12.42
N LEU A 240 2.61 -0.23 -11.10
CA LEU A 240 1.78 0.55 -10.20
C LEU A 240 2.21 2.01 -10.12
N ASP A 241 3.51 2.31 -10.20
CA ASP A 241 4.00 3.70 -10.23
C ASP A 241 3.54 4.43 -11.50
N VAL A 242 3.49 3.72 -12.63
CA VAL A 242 2.94 4.25 -13.89
C VAL A 242 1.45 4.57 -13.72
N VAL A 243 0.69 3.68 -13.08
CA VAL A 243 -0.74 3.85 -12.82
C VAL A 243 -1.00 5.01 -11.86
N ARG A 244 -0.31 5.06 -10.71
CA ARG A 244 -0.44 6.16 -9.72
C ARG A 244 -0.11 7.51 -10.34
N ALA A 245 0.97 7.60 -11.13
CA ALA A 245 1.29 8.82 -11.86
C ALA A 245 0.20 9.20 -12.86
N SER A 246 -0.41 8.21 -13.53
CA SER A 246 -1.49 8.44 -14.48
C SER A 246 -2.79 8.86 -13.79
N CYS A 247 -3.10 8.31 -12.61
CA CYS A 247 -4.22 8.77 -11.78
C CYS A 247 -4.08 10.26 -11.44
N LYS A 248 -2.91 10.68 -10.96
CA LYS A 248 -2.68 12.10 -10.61
C LYS A 248 -2.84 13.04 -11.81
N ARG A 249 -2.32 12.65 -12.99
CA ARG A 249 -2.55 13.41 -14.23
C ARG A 249 -4.03 13.50 -14.62
N VAL A 250 -4.81 12.43 -14.45
CA VAL A 250 -6.26 12.44 -14.72
C VAL A 250 -6.96 13.41 -13.76
N GLU A 251 -6.62 13.38 -12.48
CA GLU A 251 -7.22 14.24 -11.46
C GLU A 251 -6.93 15.71 -11.71
N GLU A 252 -5.68 16.05 -11.99
CA GLU A 252 -5.24 17.40 -12.37
C GLU A 252 -5.95 17.88 -13.64
N ALA A 253 -6.00 17.04 -14.66
CA ALA A 253 -6.66 17.38 -15.93
C ALA A 253 -8.17 17.58 -15.77
N LEU A 254 -8.85 16.72 -15.01
CA LEU A 254 -10.27 16.90 -14.67
C LEU A 254 -10.50 18.18 -13.87
N ARG A 255 -9.57 18.54 -12.98
CA ARG A 255 -9.63 19.79 -12.22
C ARG A 255 -9.51 21.01 -13.13
N SER A 256 -8.56 21.02 -14.07
CA SER A 256 -8.43 22.10 -15.05
C SER A 256 -9.68 22.22 -15.93
N LEU A 257 -10.21 21.09 -16.43
CA LEU A 257 -11.46 21.10 -17.20
C LEU A 257 -12.64 21.64 -16.39
N GLU A 258 -12.76 21.23 -15.12
CA GLU A 258 -13.81 21.70 -14.21
C GLU A 258 -13.74 23.21 -13.99
N GLU A 259 -12.55 23.76 -13.70
CA GLU A 259 -12.40 25.18 -13.38
C GLU A 259 -12.56 26.08 -14.61
N TYR A 260 -11.88 25.77 -15.72
CA TYR A 260 -12.02 26.55 -16.96
C TYR A 260 -13.39 26.34 -17.63
N GLY A 261 -14.03 25.18 -17.42
CA GLY A 261 -15.38 24.89 -17.91
C GLY A 261 -16.46 25.83 -17.35
N LYS A 262 -16.25 26.40 -16.16
CA LYS A 262 -17.19 27.35 -15.52
C LYS A 262 -17.36 28.64 -16.31
N LEU A 263 -16.40 28.98 -17.18
CA LEU A 263 -16.49 30.12 -18.08
C LEU A 263 -17.53 29.90 -19.20
N PHE A 264 -17.92 28.64 -19.46
CA PHE A 264 -18.92 28.29 -20.48
C PHE A 264 -20.28 27.97 -19.85
N ASP A 265 -20.30 27.01 -18.92
CA ASP A 265 -21.54 26.46 -18.38
C ASP A 265 -21.30 25.78 -17.02
N ALA A 266 -22.06 26.20 -16.02
CA ALA A 266 -22.02 25.63 -14.68
C ALA A 266 -22.45 24.14 -14.66
N GLU A 267 -23.37 23.74 -15.54
CA GLU A 267 -23.87 22.36 -15.62
C GLU A 267 -22.83 21.40 -16.23
N LEU A 268 -22.08 21.85 -17.23
CA LEU A 268 -20.93 21.10 -17.77
C LEU A 268 -19.86 20.92 -16.71
N SER A 269 -19.60 21.96 -15.92
CA SER A 269 -18.64 21.92 -14.82
C SER A 269 -19.07 20.90 -13.74
N HIS A 270 -20.36 20.86 -13.39
CA HIS A 270 -20.89 19.88 -12.44
C HIS A 270 -20.66 18.43 -12.91
N ARG A 271 -20.82 18.14 -14.21
CA ARG A 271 -20.55 16.81 -14.76
C ARG A 271 -19.07 16.43 -14.74
N LEU A 272 -18.17 17.40 -14.92
CA LEU A 272 -16.72 17.18 -14.76
C LEU A 272 -16.36 16.91 -13.30
N THR A 273 -16.97 17.64 -12.36
CA THR A 273 -16.86 17.39 -10.92
C THR A 273 -17.31 15.95 -10.58
N GLN A 274 -18.44 15.48 -11.13
CA GLN A 274 -18.90 14.10 -10.94
C GLN A 274 -17.91 13.08 -11.51
N CYS A 275 -17.36 13.31 -12.71
CA CYS A 275 -16.32 12.45 -13.28
C CYS A 275 -15.10 12.36 -12.36
N ARG A 276 -14.66 13.49 -11.80
CA ARG A 276 -13.52 13.57 -10.88
C ARG A 276 -13.75 12.78 -9.59
N TYR A 277 -14.91 12.94 -8.94
CA TYR A 277 -15.22 12.19 -7.72
C TYR A 277 -15.36 10.68 -7.98
N ARG A 278 -15.98 10.28 -9.09
CA ARG A 278 -16.03 8.87 -9.50
C ARG A 278 -14.63 8.31 -9.72
N PHE A 279 -13.73 9.09 -10.31
CA PHE A 279 -12.36 8.67 -10.54
C PHE A 279 -11.58 8.49 -9.22
N TYR A 280 -11.76 9.35 -8.22
CA TYR A 280 -11.18 9.14 -6.89
C TYR A 280 -11.65 7.83 -6.25
N THR A 281 -12.90 7.44 -6.45
CA THR A 281 -13.41 6.16 -5.96
C THR A 281 -12.72 4.98 -6.66
N VAL A 282 -12.45 5.10 -7.97
CA VAL A 282 -11.68 4.10 -8.72
C VAL A 282 -10.23 4.03 -8.21
N GLU A 283 -9.55 5.16 -8.02
CA GLU A 283 -8.17 5.19 -7.49
C GLU A 283 -8.09 4.51 -6.11
N LYS A 284 -9.02 4.84 -5.21
CA LYS A 284 -9.11 4.20 -3.89
C LYS A 284 -9.31 2.68 -3.99
N GLY A 285 -10.21 2.24 -4.88
CA GLY A 285 -10.47 0.83 -5.12
C GLY A 285 -9.23 0.09 -5.66
N LEU A 286 -8.50 0.71 -6.58
CA LEU A 286 -7.25 0.17 -7.14
C LEU A 286 -6.18 -0.02 -6.08
N GLU A 287 -5.98 0.98 -5.23
CA GLU A 287 -4.97 0.94 -4.17
C GLU A 287 -5.29 -0.17 -3.15
N SER A 288 -6.55 -0.25 -2.71
CA SER A 288 -7.00 -1.29 -1.76
C SER A 288 -6.91 -2.70 -2.38
N MET A 289 -7.27 -2.83 -3.65
CA MET A 289 -7.15 -4.10 -4.38
C MET A 289 -5.70 -4.54 -4.51
N HIS A 290 -4.79 -3.62 -4.84
CA HIS A 290 -3.37 -3.93 -4.93
C HIS A 290 -2.80 -4.38 -3.57
N GLN A 291 -3.08 -3.63 -2.51
CA GLN A 291 -2.65 -3.96 -1.15
C GLN A 291 -3.19 -5.32 -0.70
N GLY A 292 -4.49 -5.57 -0.92
CA GLY A 292 -5.11 -6.85 -0.62
C GLY A 292 -4.45 -7.99 -1.38
N ARG A 293 -4.25 -7.84 -2.69
CA ARG A 293 -3.59 -8.84 -3.54
C ARG A 293 -2.18 -9.15 -3.09
N ASP A 294 -1.42 -8.14 -2.71
CA ASP A 294 -0.04 -8.35 -2.27
C ASP A 294 0.02 -9.12 -0.95
N ARG A 295 -0.75 -8.67 0.05
CA ARG A 295 -0.77 -9.31 1.38
C ARG A 295 -1.44 -10.69 1.40
N LEU A 296 -2.37 -10.97 0.50
CA LEU A 296 -3.15 -12.21 0.44
C LEU A 296 -2.80 -13.09 -0.77
N ARG A 297 -1.67 -12.80 -1.44
CA ARG A 297 -1.25 -13.48 -2.68
C ARG A 297 -1.29 -14.99 -2.54
N ASP A 298 -0.64 -15.50 -1.49
CA ASP A 298 -0.47 -16.92 -1.20
C ASP A 298 -1.39 -17.42 -0.08
N CYS A 299 -2.47 -16.68 0.23
CA CYS A 299 -3.45 -17.08 1.22
C CYS A 299 -4.62 -17.82 0.55
N TYR A 300 -4.80 -19.09 0.87
CA TYR A 300 -5.83 -19.97 0.29
C TYR A 300 -6.77 -20.54 1.35
N LEU A 301 -6.27 -20.83 2.54
CA LEU A 301 -7.04 -21.42 3.64
C LEU A 301 -7.17 -20.45 4.81
N TYR A 302 -8.41 -20.06 5.06
CA TYR A 302 -8.80 -19.14 6.13
C TYR A 302 -9.60 -19.91 7.19
N LEU A 303 -9.11 -19.97 8.42
CA LEU A 303 -9.83 -20.54 9.57
C LEU A 303 -10.59 -19.47 10.38
N LEU A 304 -11.88 -19.70 10.64
CA LEU A 304 -12.66 -18.93 11.62
C LEU A 304 -12.83 -19.72 12.91
N VAL A 305 -12.50 -19.12 14.05
CA VAL A 305 -12.48 -19.79 15.36
C VAL A 305 -13.41 -19.12 16.36
N THR A 306 -14.24 -19.95 16.98
CA THR A 306 -14.96 -19.69 18.23
C THR A 306 -14.68 -20.87 19.15
N ASP A 307 -14.24 -20.63 20.38
CA ASP A 307 -13.75 -21.63 21.32
C ASP A 307 -14.78 -22.72 21.61
N SER A 308 -16.03 -22.31 21.84
CA SER A 308 -17.14 -23.24 22.11
C SER A 308 -17.45 -24.20 20.95
N HIS A 309 -17.02 -23.88 19.72
CA HIS A 309 -17.17 -24.76 18.55
C HIS A 309 -15.98 -25.71 18.35
N CYS A 310 -14.90 -25.53 19.10
CA CYS A 310 -13.69 -26.31 18.96
C CYS A 310 -13.72 -27.55 19.86
N ARG A 311 -13.66 -28.74 19.26
CA ARG A 311 -13.71 -30.03 19.98
C ARG A 311 -12.66 -30.14 21.09
N TYR A 312 -11.49 -29.56 20.88
CA TYR A 312 -10.34 -29.61 21.79
C TYR A 312 -9.99 -28.24 22.39
N GLY A 313 -10.89 -27.25 22.27
CA GLY A 313 -10.64 -25.84 22.57
C GLY A 313 -9.93 -25.11 21.42
N ALA A 314 -10.05 -23.79 21.39
CA ALA A 314 -9.52 -22.94 20.34
C ALA A 314 -7.99 -22.96 20.30
N GLU A 315 -7.31 -22.90 21.46
CA GLU A 315 -5.85 -22.89 21.51
C GLU A 315 -5.24 -24.08 20.76
N LYS A 316 -5.68 -25.31 21.10
CA LYS A 316 -5.17 -26.51 20.44
C LYS A 316 -5.53 -26.53 18.96
N THR A 317 -6.72 -26.07 18.60
CA THR A 317 -7.19 -26.03 17.21
C THR A 317 -6.36 -25.07 16.37
N ILE A 318 -6.15 -23.84 16.86
CA ILE A 318 -5.35 -22.81 16.19
C ILE A 318 -3.92 -23.29 16.00
N ARG A 319 -3.24 -23.73 17.08
CA ARG A 319 -1.84 -24.17 16.98
C ARG A 319 -1.67 -25.35 16.02
N ASN A 320 -2.54 -26.36 16.10
CA ASN A 320 -2.50 -27.52 15.21
C ASN A 320 -2.73 -27.17 13.74
N THR A 321 -3.47 -26.11 13.46
CA THR A 321 -3.85 -25.71 12.09
C THR A 321 -2.86 -24.71 11.51
N ILE A 322 -2.26 -23.85 12.32
CA ILE A 322 -1.07 -23.07 11.97
C ILE A 322 0.07 -24.02 11.53
N ASP A 323 0.35 -25.07 12.32
CA ASP A 323 1.32 -26.12 11.94
C ASP A 323 0.97 -26.87 10.64
N ALA A 324 -0.29 -26.85 10.22
CA ALA A 324 -0.75 -27.43 8.97
C ALA A 324 -0.62 -26.47 7.77
N GLY A 325 -0.28 -25.21 8.01
CA GLY A 325 -0.21 -24.14 7.01
C GLY A 325 -1.57 -23.49 6.74
N VAL A 326 -2.34 -23.17 7.77
CA VAL A 326 -3.43 -22.19 7.64
C VAL A 326 -2.82 -20.79 7.44
N ASP A 327 -3.34 -20.06 6.46
CA ASP A 327 -2.78 -18.77 6.04
C ASP A 327 -3.38 -17.60 6.83
N VAL A 328 -4.65 -17.72 7.21
CA VAL A 328 -5.39 -16.69 7.96
C VAL A 328 -6.18 -17.32 9.11
N VAL A 329 -6.07 -16.74 10.30
CA VAL A 329 -6.89 -17.08 11.47
C VAL A 329 -7.76 -15.88 11.83
N GLN A 330 -9.07 -16.09 11.92
CA GLN A 330 -10.01 -15.10 12.46
C GLN A 330 -10.56 -15.53 13.80
N ILE A 331 -10.44 -14.62 14.76
CA ILE A 331 -11.10 -14.75 16.06
C ILE A 331 -12.54 -14.23 15.93
N ARG A 332 -13.50 -15.10 16.27
CA ARG A 332 -14.94 -14.82 16.20
C ARG A 332 -15.61 -15.12 17.53
N GLU A 333 -15.20 -14.39 18.55
CA GLU A 333 -15.71 -14.50 19.91
C GLU A 333 -16.74 -13.40 20.20
N LYS A 334 -18.03 -13.71 20.09
CA LYS A 334 -19.11 -12.72 20.27
C LYS A 334 -19.52 -12.50 21.73
N HIS A 335 -19.08 -13.37 22.64
CA HIS A 335 -19.55 -13.39 24.04
C HIS A 335 -18.46 -13.05 25.06
N LEU A 336 -17.21 -12.88 24.61
CA LEU A 336 -16.13 -12.43 25.49
C LEU A 336 -16.27 -10.93 25.78
N THR A 337 -15.91 -10.53 26.99
CA THR A 337 -15.71 -9.11 27.28
C THR A 337 -14.51 -8.58 26.50
N ASP A 338 -14.47 -7.28 26.20
CA ASP A 338 -13.37 -6.65 25.47
C ASP A 338 -12.00 -6.98 26.09
N ARG A 339 -11.89 -6.98 27.43
CA ARG A 339 -10.63 -7.34 28.14
C ARG A 339 -10.22 -8.80 27.88
N GLN A 340 -11.17 -9.73 27.92
CA GLN A 340 -10.89 -11.14 27.65
C GLN A 340 -10.52 -11.35 26.18
N LEU A 341 -11.21 -10.67 25.27
CA LEU A 341 -10.95 -10.76 23.84
C LEU A 341 -9.56 -10.21 23.48
N ILE A 342 -9.15 -9.08 24.07
CA ILE A 342 -7.79 -8.55 23.89
C ILE A 342 -6.74 -9.54 24.40
N ALA A 343 -6.90 -10.06 25.62
CA ALA A 343 -5.93 -10.99 26.20
C ALA A 343 -5.80 -12.28 25.36
N TYR A 344 -6.93 -12.82 24.93
CA TYR A 344 -6.97 -13.99 24.05
C TYR A 344 -6.36 -13.68 22.67
N GLY A 345 -6.73 -12.55 22.07
CA GLY A 345 -6.19 -12.10 20.78
C GLY A 345 -4.69 -11.91 20.80
N GLN A 346 -4.13 -11.33 21.86
CA GLN A 346 -2.68 -11.18 22.03
C GLN A 346 -1.96 -12.53 22.20
N GLN A 347 -2.62 -13.52 22.82
CA GLN A 347 -2.08 -14.89 22.86
C GLN A 347 -2.03 -15.51 21.46
N VAL A 348 -3.12 -15.41 20.70
CA VAL A 348 -3.18 -15.90 19.31
C VAL A 348 -2.18 -15.17 18.42
N ARG A 349 -2.02 -13.85 18.58
CA ARG A 349 -1.08 -13.02 17.81
C ARG A 349 0.35 -13.52 17.90
N ARG A 350 0.78 -13.97 19.07
CA ARG A 350 2.13 -14.53 19.24
C ARG A 350 2.33 -15.75 18.35
N TRP A 351 1.38 -16.69 18.36
CA TRP A 351 1.45 -17.89 17.53
C TRP A 351 1.40 -17.57 16.03
N THR A 352 0.53 -16.65 15.62
CA THR A 352 0.38 -16.31 14.21
C THR A 352 1.61 -15.56 13.68
N GLN A 353 2.20 -14.67 14.49
CA GLN A 353 3.41 -13.95 14.11
C GLN A 353 4.63 -14.85 13.96
N GLU A 354 4.82 -15.82 14.87
CA GLU A 354 5.90 -16.81 14.79
C GLU A 354 5.81 -17.66 13.51
N ALA A 355 4.59 -17.93 13.03
CA ALA A 355 4.36 -18.77 11.86
C ALA A 355 4.16 -17.99 10.54
N GLY A 356 4.11 -16.66 10.58
CA GLY A 356 3.76 -15.84 9.41
C GLY A 356 2.29 -15.93 8.98
N THR A 357 1.42 -16.49 9.82
CA THR A 357 -0.04 -16.54 9.60
C THR A 357 -0.66 -15.17 9.87
N LEU A 358 -1.63 -14.75 9.06
CA LEU A 358 -2.34 -13.50 9.29
C LEU A 358 -3.40 -13.65 10.39
N LEU A 359 -3.49 -12.67 11.27
CA LEU A 359 -4.53 -12.60 12.31
C LEU A 359 -5.58 -11.53 11.96
N VAL A 360 -6.83 -11.95 11.89
CA VAL A 360 -7.98 -11.05 11.65
C VAL A 360 -8.93 -11.09 12.85
N LEU A 361 -9.49 -9.94 13.22
CA LEU A 361 -10.57 -9.90 14.20
C LEU A 361 -11.93 -9.72 13.53
N ASN A 362 -12.94 -10.43 14.00
CA ASN A 362 -14.31 -10.27 13.54
C ASN A 362 -14.96 -9.00 14.14
N ASP A 363 -15.67 -8.23 13.32
CA ASP A 363 -16.58 -7.10 13.63
C ASP A 363 -15.95 -5.85 14.31
N ARG A 364 -14.82 -5.96 15.04
CA ARG A 364 -14.30 -4.92 15.96
C ARG A 364 -12.94 -4.31 15.54
N PRO A 365 -12.89 -3.26 14.70
CA PRO A 365 -11.64 -2.61 14.28
C PRO A 365 -10.83 -2.03 15.45
N ASP A 366 -11.49 -1.47 16.46
CA ASP A 366 -10.90 -0.89 17.65
C ASP A 366 -10.07 -1.91 18.45
N LEU A 367 -10.63 -3.10 18.66
CA LEU A 367 -9.96 -4.17 19.37
C LEU A 367 -8.90 -4.85 18.50
N ALA A 368 -9.08 -4.88 17.18
CA ALA A 368 -8.08 -5.39 16.25
C ALA A 368 -6.76 -4.60 16.37
N VAL A 369 -6.86 -3.26 16.46
CA VAL A 369 -5.70 -2.39 16.74
C VAL A 369 -5.07 -2.72 18.09
N ALA A 370 -5.87 -2.85 19.15
CA ALA A 370 -5.36 -3.14 20.50
C ALA A 370 -4.65 -4.52 20.61
N ILE A 371 -5.04 -5.47 19.77
CA ILE A 371 -4.41 -6.80 19.68
C ILE A 371 -3.15 -6.79 18.81
N GLY A 372 -3.00 -5.81 17.92
CA GLY A 372 -2.01 -5.86 16.84
C GLY A 372 -2.37 -6.86 15.75
N ALA A 373 -3.67 -7.06 15.50
CA ALA A 373 -4.15 -7.90 14.41
C ALA A 373 -3.79 -7.28 13.04
N ASP A 374 -3.66 -8.13 12.03
CA ASP A 374 -3.37 -7.71 10.65
C ASP A 374 -4.54 -7.01 9.97
N GLY A 375 -5.75 -7.21 10.49
CA GLY A 375 -6.96 -6.63 9.95
C GLY A 375 -8.25 -7.00 10.70
N VAL A 376 -9.36 -6.60 10.09
CA VAL A 376 -10.73 -6.89 10.54
C VAL A 376 -11.52 -7.58 9.42
N HIS A 377 -12.55 -8.34 9.79
CA HIS A 377 -13.59 -8.79 8.87
C HIS A 377 -14.96 -8.30 9.36
N LEU A 378 -15.73 -7.69 8.47
CA LEU A 378 -16.98 -7.01 8.77
C LEU A 378 -18.16 -7.74 8.10
N GLY A 379 -19.28 -7.78 8.79
CA GLY A 379 -20.60 -8.04 8.23
C GLY A 379 -21.24 -6.78 7.63
N GLN A 380 -22.41 -6.96 7.00
CA GLN A 380 -23.15 -5.86 6.38
C GLN A 380 -23.75 -4.87 7.40
N ASP A 381 -23.98 -5.33 8.63
CA ASP A 381 -24.58 -4.53 9.72
C ASP A 381 -23.52 -3.96 10.70
N ASP A 382 -22.24 -4.18 10.44
CA ASP A 382 -21.13 -3.67 11.26
C ASP A 382 -20.74 -2.24 10.83
N LEU A 383 -19.62 -1.73 11.37
CA LEU A 383 -19.05 -0.46 10.93
C LEU A 383 -18.77 -0.47 9.42
N ASP A 384 -19.03 0.65 8.75
CA ASP A 384 -18.69 0.79 7.35
C ASP A 384 -17.16 0.74 7.13
N ILE A 385 -16.74 0.33 5.92
CA ILE A 385 -15.33 0.19 5.55
C ILE A 385 -14.55 1.51 5.75
N GLY A 386 -15.17 2.65 5.46
CA GLY A 386 -14.53 3.96 5.64
C GLY A 386 -14.23 4.25 7.10
N THR A 387 -15.16 3.95 8.00
CA THR A 387 -14.96 4.07 9.45
C THR A 387 -13.93 3.07 9.98
N ALA A 388 -14.00 1.81 9.55
CA ALA A 388 -13.00 0.81 9.92
C ALA A 388 -11.59 1.21 9.46
N ARG A 389 -11.44 1.77 8.24
CA ARG A 389 -10.18 2.27 7.68
C ARG A 389 -9.59 3.42 8.51
N ARG A 390 -10.44 4.33 9.03
CA ARG A 390 -9.98 5.41 9.92
C ARG A 390 -9.41 4.89 11.24
N ILE A 391 -9.92 3.77 11.73
CA ILE A 391 -9.46 3.15 12.99
C ILE A 391 -8.17 2.34 12.75
N LEU A 392 -8.14 1.50 11.71
CA LEU A 392 -7.03 0.60 11.41
C LEU A 392 -5.83 1.29 10.73
N GLY A 393 -6.07 2.44 10.10
CA GLY A 393 -5.10 3.11 9.25
C GLY A 393 -4.94 2.46 7.88
N ALA A 394 -4.00 2.99 7.09
CA ALA A 394 -3.82 2.60 5.69
C ALA A 394 -3.43 1.12 5.51
N ARG A 395 -2.68 0.53 6.45
CA ARG A 395 -2.07 -0.80 6.28
C ARG A 395 -2.93 -1.99 6.75
N GLY A 396 -3.90 -1.76 7.63
CA GLY A 396 -4.73 -2.85 8.17
C GLY A 396 -5.62 -3.46 7.10
N LEU A 397 -5.76 -4.78 7.05
CA LEU A 397 -6.65 -5.45 6.10
C LEU A 397 -8.11 -5.28 6.53
N ILE A 398 -9.00 -5.00 5.59
CA ILE A 398 -10.45 -4.90 5.80
C ILE A 398 -11.14 -5.87 4.86
N GLY A 399 -11.65 -6.96 5.43
CA GLY A 399 -12.55 -7.87 4.74
C GLY A 399 -14.00 -7.51 4.99
N ILE A 400 -14.87 -7.81 4.03
CA ILE A 400 -16.31 -7.70 4.23
C ILE A 400 -17.04 -8.93 3.67
N SER A 401 -18.02 -9.43 4.40
CA SER A 401 -18.92 -10.48 3.93
C SER A 401 -19.89 -9.92 2.89
N THR A 402 -20.05 -10.60 1.77
CA THR A 402 -20.95 -10.23 0.67
C THR A 402 -21.81 -11.42 0.25
N HIS A 403 -23.04 -11.11 -0.20
CA HIS A 403 -24.09 -12.10 -0.47
C HIS A 403 -24.62 -12.07 -1.92
N HIS A 404 -24.23 -11.06 -2.70
CA HIS A 404 -24.56 -10.94 -4.12
C HIS A 404 -23.63 -9.93 -4.81
N ILE A 405 -23.61 -9.92 -6.15
CA ILE A 405 -22.61 -9.16 -6.93
C ILE A 405 -22.65 -7.65 -6.68
N ARG A 406 -23.82 -7.06 -6.38
CA ARG A 406 -23.91 -5.62 -6.05
C ARG A 406 -23.12 -5.26 -4.78
N GLN A 407 -23.22 -6.06 -3.71
CA GLN A 407 -22.44 -5.84 -2.49
C GLN A 407 -20.94 -5.96 -2.73
N ALA A 408 -20.50 -6.90 -3.59
CA ALA A 408 -19.09 -6.99 -3.98
C ALA A 408 -18.60 -5.74 -4.70
N ARG A 409 -19.37 -5.21 -5.66
CA ARG A 409 -19.06 -3.95 -6.35
C ARG A 409 -18.96 -2.79 -5.36
N ASP A 410 -19.95 -2.63 -4.48
CA ASP A 410 -19.99 -1.55 -3.49
C ASP A 410 -18.79 -1.65 -2.51
N ALA A 411 -18.41 -2.87 -2.11
CA ALA A 411 -17.26 -3.12 -1.24
C ALA A 411 -15.92 -2.71 -1.89
N ILE A 412 -15.71 -3.03 -3.17
CA ILE A 412 -14.49 -2.66 -3.92
C ILE A 412 -14.34 -1.14 -3.93
N PHE A 413 -15.40 -0.42 -4.31
CA PHE A 413 -15.39 1.05 -4.36
C PHE A 413 -15.32 1.70 -2.97
N SER A 414 -15.78 1.00 -1.94
CA SER A 414 -15.64 1.42 -0.55
C SER A 414 -14.22 1.20 0.00
N GLY A 415 -13.36 0.47 -0.71
CA GLY A 415 -11.96 0.22 -0.36
C GLY A 415 -11.74 -1.01 0.53
N ALA A 416 -12.55 -2.06 0.33
CA ALA A 416 -12.27 -3.37 0.91
C ALA A 416 -10.96 -3.94 0.33
N ASP A 417 -10.20 -4.68 1.13
CA ASP A 417 -8.99 -5.38 0.69
C ASP A 417 -9.30 -6.81 0.24
N TYR A 418 -10.37 -7.41 0.77
CA TYR A 418 -10.85 -8.73 0.36
C TYR A 418 -12.34 -8.95 0.66
N LEU A 419 -12.92 -9.98 0.06
CA LEU A 419 -14.34 -10.33 0.23
C LEU A 419 -14.51 -11.71 0.89
N GLY A 420 -15.55 -11.84 1.72
CA GLY A 420 -16.10 -13.13 2.14
C GLY A 420 -17.33 -13.46 1.30
N VAL A 421 -17.22 -14.40 0.36
CA VAL A 421 -18.26 -14.72 -0.63
C VAL A 421 -19.09 -15.90 -0.14
N GLY A 422 -20.29 -15.64 0.37
CA GLY A 422 -21.14 -16.70 0.88
C GLY A 422 -22.39 -16.21 1.61
N PRO A 423 -23.11 -17.07 2.34
CA PRO A 423 -22.87 -18.49 2.46
C PRO A 423 -23.04 -19.22 1.13
N VAL A 424 -22.07 -20.09 0.77
CA VAL A 424 -22.12 -20.88 -0.47
C VAL A 424 -23.02 -22.11 -0.30
N PHE A 425 -22.92 -22.78 0.84
CA PHE A 425 -23.73 -23.94 1.16
C PHE A 425 -24.54 -23.71 2.44
N PRO A 426 -25.64 -24.46 2.64
CA PRO A 426 -26.38 -24.46 3.90
C PRO A 426 -25.46 -24.79 5.07
N SER A 427 -25.60 -24.05 6.18
CA SER A 427 -24.91 -24.35 7.43
C SER A 427 -25.92 -24.72 8.50
N GLN A 428 -25.56 -25.63 9.40
CA GLN A 428 -26.38 -25.97 10.58
C GLN A 428 -26.41 -24.85 11.64
N THR A 429 -25.59 -23.80 11.48
CA THR A 429 -25.32 -22.78 12.50
C THR A 429 -26.06 -21.45 12.30
N LYS A 430 -26.67 -21.21 11.14
CA LYS A 430 -27.45 -20.00 10.84
C LYS A 430 -28.52 -20.30 9.79
N ASP A 431 -29.77 -19.98 10.10
CA ASP A 431 -30.86 -19.96 9.11
C ASP A 431 -30.69 -18.71 8.23
N PHE A 432 -30.47 -18.94 6.93
CA PHE A 432 -30.49 -17.88 5.92
C PHE A 432 -31.70 -18.13 5.01
N GLU A 433 -32.55 -17.12 4.83
CA GLU A 433 -33.73 -17.22 3.95
C GLU A 433 -33.34 -17.37 2.47
N GLN A 434 -32.14 -16.90 2.09
CA GLN A 434 -31.54 -17.05 0.76
C GLN A 434 -30.05 -17.36 0.86
N PHE A 435 -29.60 -18.37 0.12
CA PHE A 435 -28.20 -18.73 -0.03
C PHE A 435 -27.64 -18.06 -1.28
N ALA A 436 -26.48 -17.43 -1.18
CA ALA A 436 -25.82 -16.85 -2.34
C ALA A 436 -25.42 -17.93 -3.37
N GLY A 437 -25.00 -19.10 -2.86
CA GLY A 437 -24.80 -20.30 -3.68
C GLY A 437 -23.58 -20.25 -4.60
N LEU A 438 -23.43 -21.30 -5.41
CA LEU A 438 -22.34 -21.41 -6.39
C LEU A 438 -22.47 -20.43 -7.56
N ASP A 439 -23.69 -19.96 -7.87
CA ASP A 439 -23.89 -18.96 -8.92
C ASP A 439 -23.20 -17.64 -8.55
N TYR A 440 -23.33 -17.22 -7.30
CA TYR A 440 -22.63 -16.02 -6.83
C TYR A 440 -21.10 -16.18 -6.86
N VAL A 441 -20.58 -17.37 -6.55
CA VAL A 441 -19.14 -17.67 -6.68
C VAL A 441 -18.68 -17.49 -8.14
N ARG A 442 -19.45 -17.98 -9.12
CA ARG A 442 -19.14 -17.80 -10.55
C ARG A 442 -19.20 -16.34 -10.96
N GLU A 443 -20.20 -15.58 -10.51
CA GLU A 443 -20.30 -14.15 -10.78
C GLU A 443 -19.04 -13.42 -10.28
N VAL A 444 -18.67 -13.61 -9.01
CA VAL A 444 -17.47 -12.98 -8.42
C VAL A 444 -16.21 -13.39 -9.17
N SER A 445 -16.04 -14.68 -9.46
CA SER A 445 -14.88 -15.18 -10.20
C SER A 445 -14.74 -14.59 -11.60
N SER A 446 -15.86 -14.23 -12.25
CA SER A 446 -15.85 -13.67 -13.60
C SER A 446 -15.76 -12.13 -13.64
N GLU A 447 -16.12 -11.46 -12.55
CA GLU A 447 -16.25 -10.01 -12.55
C GLU A 447 -15.12 -9.28 -11.83
N THR A 448 -14.49 -9.91 -10.84
CA THR A 448 -13.49 -9.24 -10.02
C THR A 448 -12.31 -10.08 -9.64
N SER A 449 -11.26 -9.35 -9.35
CA SER A 449 -9.91 -9.82 -9.19
C SER A 449 -9.35 -9.45 -7.81
N ILE A 450 -10.13 -8.72 -6.99
CA ILE A 450 -9.89 -8.54 -5.55
C ILE A 450 -9.79 -9.91 -4.88
N PRO A 451 -8.92 -10.13 -3.88
CA PRO A 451 -8.90 -11.38 -3.14
C PRO A 451 -10.26 -11.66 -2.51
N TRP A 452 -10.72 -12.90 -2.58
CA TRP A 452 -11.97 -13.30 -1.95
C TRP A 452 -11.90 -14.75 -1.50
N PHE A 453 -12.62 -15.06 -0.42
CA PHE A 453 -12.71 -16.39 0.16
C PHE A 453 -14.16 -16.86 0.09
N ALA A 454 -14.41 -17.99 -0.56
CA ALA A 454 -15.70 -18.65 -0.47
C ALA A 454 -15.93 -19.08 0.99
N ILE A 455 -17.12 -18.82 1.53
CA ILE A 455 -17.42 -19.08 2.95
C ILE A 455 -18.82 -19.70 3.11
N GLY A 456 -19.00 -20.50 4.17
CA GLY A 456 -20.31 -21.01 4.60
C GLY A 456 -20.60 -22.42 4.11
N GLY A 457 -20.68 -23.36 5.07
CA GLY A 457 -21.04 -24.76 4.82
C GLY A 457 -20.00 -25.57 4.02
N ILE A 458 -18.76 -25.10 3.94
CA ILE A 458 -17.70 -25.73 3.14
C ILE A 458 -17.09 -26.91 3.91
N THR A 459 -16.97 -28.04 3.23
CA THR A 459 -16.37 -29.29 3.72
C THR A 459 -15.41 -29.87 2.67
N GLN A 460 -14.74 -30.97 3.00
CA GLN A 460 -13.85 -31.67 2.05
C GLN A 460 -14.63 -32.24 0.86
N GLU A 461 -15.88 -32.63 1.09
CA GLU A 461 -16.74 -33.29 0.09
C GLU A 461 -17.28 -32.32 -0.95
N ASN A 462 -17.47 -31.03 -0.59
CA ASN A 462 -18.03 -30.02 -1.48
C ASN A 462 -17.01 -29.00 -2.00
N LEU A 463 -15.75 -29.04 -1.53
CA LEU A 463 -14.70 -28.11 -1.97
C LEU A 463 -14.52 -28.10 -3.49
N ALA A 464 -14.55 -29.28 -4.13
CA ALA A 464 -14.40 -29.39 -5.58
C ALA A 464 -15.43 -28.56 -6.37
N GLN A 465 -16.65 -28.38 -5.84
CA GLN A 465 -17.67 -27.56 -6.49
C GLN A 465 -17.32 -26.08 -6.49
N ILE A 466 -16.65 -25.60 -5.43
CA ILE A 466 -16.15 -24.22 -5.35
C ILE A 466 -15.04 -24.01 -6.37
N LEU A 467 -14.11 -24.97 -6.47
CA LEU A 467 -13.01 -24.93 -7.43
C LEU A 467 -13.53 -24.88 -8.87
N ILE A 468 -14.51 -25.74 -9.20
CA ILE A 468 -15.19 -25.74 -10.51
C ILE A 468 -15.91 -24.41 -10.77
N ALA A 469 -16.45 -23.77 -9.73
CA ALA A 469 -17.08 -22.44 -9.84
C ALA A 469 -16.08 -21.28 -9.96
N GLY A 470 -14.77 -21.56 -9.98
CA GLY A 470 -13.69 -20.56 -10.11
C GLY A 470 -13.08 -20.09 -8.79
N GLY A 471 -13.52 -20.64 -7.65
CA GLY A 471 -12.93 -20.33 -6.36
C GLY A 471 -11.57 -20.96 -6.16
N ARG A 472 -10.64 -20.19 -5.59
CA ARG A 472 -9.29 -20.66 -5.24
C ARG A 472 -9.00 -20.58 -3.75
N ARG A 473 -9.81 -19.83 -3.00
CA ARG A 473 -9.61 -19.59 -1.57
C ARG A 473 -10.89 -19.87 -0.80
N VAL A 474 -10.77 -20.46 0.38
CA VAL A 474 -11.92 -20.81 1.22
C VAL A 474 -11.72 -20.39 2.67
N ALA A 475 -12.83 -19.99 3.28
CA ALA A 475 -12.92 -19.73 4.71
C ALA A 475 -13.80 -20.78 5.38
N VAL A 476 -13.23 -21.51 6.35
CA VAL A 476 -13.83 -22.68 6.98
C VAL A 476 -13.84 -22.52 8.50
N SER A 477 -14.84 -23.12 9.16
CA SER A 477 -14.93 -23.13 10.62
C SER A 477 -15.23 -24.54 11.12
N SER A 478 -16.50 -24.95 11.11
CA SER A 478 -16.95 -26.22 11.67
C SER A 478 -16.19 -27.43 11.14
N ALA A 479 -15.91 -27.50 9.83
CA ALA A 479 -15.17 -28.60 9.20
C ALA A 479 -13.82 -28.89 9.85
N ILE A 480 -13.16 -27.86 10.40
CA ILE A 480 -11.88 -27.99 11.13
C ILE A 480 -12.11 -28.04 12.65
N CYS A 481 -12.88 -27.10 13.19
CA CYS A 481 -13.05 -26.93 14.64
C CYS A 481 -13.68 -28.15 15.32
N THR A 482 -14.62 -28.85 14.67
CA THR A 482 -15.29 -30.02 15.25
C THR A 482 -14.60 -31.35 14.90
N ALA A 483 -13.58 -31.32 14.05
CA ALA A 483 -12.91 -32.51 13.57
C ALA A 483 -12.19 -33.29 14.68
N ALA A 484 -12.16 -34.62 14.57
CA ALA A 484 -11.32 -35.46 15.42
C ALA A 484 -9.81 -35.20 15.21
N ASN A 485 -9.44 -34.74 14.01
CA ASN A 485 -8.06 -34.38 13.67
C ASN A 485 -8.04 -33.06 12.87
N PRO A 486 -8.08 -31.89 13.56
CA PRO A 486 -8.09 -30.58 12.91
C PRO A 486 -6.88 -30.36 11.99
N ARG A 487 -5.67 -30.77 12.43
CA ARG A 487 -4.43 -30.69 11.63
C ARG A 487 -4.57 -31.43 10.30
N GLY A 488 -5.01 -32.69 10.36
CA GLY A 488 -5.19 -33.52 9.18
C GLY A 488 -6.26 -33.00 8.22
N VAL A 489 -7.33 -32.39 8.73
CA VAL A 489 -8.33 -31.73 7.87
C VAL A 489 -7.75 -30.49 7.20
N ALA A 490 -7.04 -29.63 7.93
CA ALA A 490 -6.39 -28.45 7.37
C ALA A 490 -5.38 -28.81 6.27
N GLN A 491 -4.55 -29.84 6.49
CA GLN A 491 -3.60 -30.34 5.49
C GLN A 491 -4.30 -30.80 4.20
N ARG A 492 -5.44 -31.48 4.32
CA ARG A 492 -6.21 -31.92 3.14
C ARG A 492 -6.81 -30.75 2.36
N PHE A 493 -7.37 -29.75 3.05
CA PHE A 493 -7.85 -28.53 2.39
C PHE A 493 -6.71 -27.87 1.61
N ARG A 494 -5.59 -27.62 2.28
CA ARG A 494 -4.43 -26.99 1.66
C ARG A 494 -3.92 -27.76 0.44
N ALA A 495 -3.81 -29.09 0.52
CA ALA A 495 -3.39 -29.91 -0.61
C ALA A 495 -4.31 -29.77 -1.83
N GLN A 496 -5.64 -29.79 -1.61
CA GLN A 496 -6.62 -29.65 -2.71
C GLN A 496 -6.64 -28.24 -3.33
N LEU A 497 -6.41 -27.20 -2.52
CA LEU A 497 -6.37 -25.81 -2.98
C LEU A 497 -5.11 -25.55 -3.83
N HIS A 498 -3.94 -26.04 -3.42
CA HIS A 498 -2.69 -25.85 -4.19
C HIS A 498 -2.66 -26.67 -5.49
N GLN A 499 -3.16 -27.91 -5.50
CA GLN A 499 -3.16 -28.77 -6.70
C GLN A 499 -3.90 -28.14 -7.90
N ASN A 500 -4.85 -27.23 -7.66
CA ASN A 500 -5.60 -26.53 -8.72
C ASN A 500 -5.06 -25.13 -9.02
N THR A 501 -3.93 -24.73 -8.42
CA THR A 501 -3.27 -23.44 -8.72
C THR A 501 -2.20 -23.60 -9.80
N ASP A 502 -1.64 -24.80 -9.98
CA ASP A 502 -0.61 -25.15 -10.97
C ASP A 502 -1.20 -25.64 -12.32
N ALA A 503 -2.52 -25.68 -12.46
CA ALA A 503 -3.26 -26.08 -13.66
C ALA A 503 -4.04 -24.88 -14.23
#